data_AF-E0S6L0-F1
#
_entry.id   AF-E0S6L0-F1
#
_cell.length_a   1.000
_cell.length_b   1.000
_cell.length_c   1.000
_cell.angle_alpha   90.00
_cell.angle_beta   90.00
_cell.angle_gamma   90.00
#
_symmetry.space_group_name_H-M   'P 1'
#
loop_
_entity.id
_entity.type
_entity.pdbx_description
1 polymer ?
#
loop_
_entity_poly.entity_id
_entity_poly.type
_entity_poly.pdbx_seq_one_letter_code
_entity_poly.pdbx_strand_id
1 'polypeptide(L)'
;MDVRDGEPDFINSQAQERTNALKFLKALIIVEGFLKVLKIVTSFIILFLTRNEKCEVPLKLFLLVYMVITIAKFGIFMSKNLPFFRISRIPEYRENTDITLFSNFIEALLLFWYLIGFNWIQECENCNVANPLLYYTTVVFVGLGFVAFIAPLLAIVLLLFLITFVKPKLQEVMYKDQNDVSDDTYHCAICFDNYIPGIKLKLLPCGHHFHQECIDEWLDLKDTCPLCKRNINLLYDLIDPPEYDV
;
A
#
# COMPACT_ATOMS: atom_id res chain seq x y z
N MET A 1 29.04 -35.30 -11.75
CA MET A 1 28.58 -33.91 -11.69
C MET A 1 27.49 -33.88 -10.64
N ASP A 2 27.89 -33.45 -9.45
CA ASP A 2 27.08 -33.49 -8.24
C ASP A 2 26.12 -32.30 -8.23
N VAL A 3 24.84 -32.59 -8.01
CA VAL A 3 23.79 -31.59 -7.80
C VAL A 3 23.29 -31.89 -6.39
N ARG A 4 23.83 -31.22 -5.35
CA ARG A 4 23.17 -31.06 -4.04
C ARG A 4 23.83 -30.21 -2.93
N ASP A 5 24.78 -29.32 -3.21
CA ASP A 5 25.44 -28.54 -2.13
C ASP A 5 24.87 -27.13 -1.85
N GLY A 6 23.75 -26.73 -2.48
CA GLY A 6 23.15 -25.38 -2.32
C GLY A 6 21.82 -25.30 -1.55
N GLU A 7 21.22 -26.43 -1.18
CA GLU A 7 19.87 -26.51 -0.61
C GLU A 7 19.73 -26.03 0.87
N PRO A 8 20.66 -26.34 1.81
CA PRO A 8 20.43 -26.04 3.22
C PRO A 8 20.52 -24.54 3.55
N ASP A 9 21.41 -23.80 2.88
CA ASP A 9 21.61 -22.38 3.13
C ASP A 9 20.44 -21.52 2.62
N PHE A 10 19.83 -21.89 1.49
CA PHE A 10 18.65 -21.22 0.95
C PHE A 10 17.39 -21.48 1.79
N ILE A 11 17.20 -22.72 2.28
CA ILE A 11 16.08 -23.07 3.16
C ILE A 11 16.22 -22.33 4.50
N ASN A 12 17.44 -22.24 5.04
CA ASN A 12 17.72 -21.53 6.30
C ASN A 12 17.53 -20.01 6.17
N SER A 13 17.94 -19.40 5.05
CA SER A 13 17.73 -17.96 4.80
C SER A 13 16.24 -17.62 4.68
N GLN A 14 15.47 -18.41 3.93
CA GLN A 14 14.03 -18.21 3.78
C GLN A 14 13.26 -18.45 5.09
N ALA A 15 13.69 -19.41 5.91
CA ALA A 15 13.15 -19.62 7.26
C ALA A 15 13.45 -18.45 8.19
N GLN A 16 14.68 -17.92 8.17
CA GLN A 16 15.11 -16.79 8.98
C GLN A 16 14.32 -15.51 8.62
N GLU A 17 14.16 -15.20 7.33
CA GLU A 17 13.35 -14.08 6.85
C GLU A 17 11.89 -14.15 7.33
N ARG A 18 11.27 -15.33 7.23
CA ARG A 18 9.90 -15.55 7.72
C ARG A 18 9.77 -15.33 9.22
N THR A 19 10.75 -15.75 10.02
CA THR A 19 10.72 -15.51 11.47
C THR A 19 10.92 -14.05 11.83
N ASN A 20 11.77 -13.33 11.09
CA ASN A 20 12.00 -11.89 11.28
C ASN A 20 10.75 -11.09 10.92
N ALA A 21 10.10 -11.40 9.79
CA ALA A 21 8.83 -10.80 9.40
C ALA A 21 7.72 -11.03 10.45
N LEU A 22 7.62 -12.25 10.98
CA LEU A 22 6.65 -12.58 12.03
C LEU A 22 6.91 -11.78 13.32
N LYS A 23 8.17 -11.68 13.75
CA LYS A 23 8.56 -10.87 14.93
C LYS A 23 8.21 -9.39 14.73
N PHE A 24 8.49 -8.85 13.55
CA PHE A 24 8.17 -7.48 13.19
C PHE A 24 6.65 -7.23 13.22
N LEU A 25 5.86 -8.12 12.62
CA LEU A 25 4.40 -8.00 12.62
C LEU A 25 3.81 -8.09 14.03
N LYS A 26 4.34 -8.98 14.89
CA LYS A 26 3.96 -9.03 16.32
C LYS A 26 4.29 -7.71 17.03
N ALA A 27 5.44 -7.11 16.75
CA ALA A 27 5.82 -5.81 17.32
C ALA A 27 4.87 -4.69 16.88
N LEU A 28 4.51 -4.63 15.59
CA LEU A 28 3.54 -3.65 15.08
C LEU A 28 2.17 -3.78 15.77
N ILE A 29 1.68 -5.01 15.95
CA ILE A 29 0.41 -5.26 16.65
C ILE A 29 0.47 -4.77 18.10
N ILE A 30 1.57 -5.02 18.82
CA ILE A 30 1.76 -4.55 20.19
C ILE A 30 1.76 -3.02 20.23
N VAL A 31 2.51 -2.38 19.34
CA VAL A 31 2.60 -0.91 19.27
C VAL A 31 1.24 -0.31 18.96
N GLU A 32 0.49 -0.85 18.00
CA GLU A 32 -0.84 -0.35 17.66
C GLU A 32 -1.82 -0.51 18.83
N GLY A 33 -1.81 -1.67 19.49
CA GLY A 33 -2.61 -1.91 20.69
C GLY A 33 -2.29 -0.92 21.81
N PHE A 34 -1.01 -0.68 22.07
CA PHE A 34 -0.55 0.29 23.06
C PHE A 34 -1.02 1.72 22.73
N LEU A 35 -0.91 2.15 21.48
CA LEU A 35 -1.39 3.47 21.05
C LEU A 35 -2.89 3.65 21.25
N LYS A 36 -3.71 2.60 21.06
CA LYS A 36 -5.15 2.65 21.34
C LYS A 36 -5.42 2.78 22.85
N VAL A 37 -4.70 2.04 23.69
CA VAL A 37 -4.82 2.15 25.15
C VAL A 37 -4.44 3.55 25.63
N LEU A 38 -3.34 4.11 25.11
CA LEU A 38 -2.90 5.47 25.44
C LEU A 38 -4.00 6.49 25.12
N LYS A 39 -4.63 6.41 23.94
CA LYS A 39 -5.75 7.29 23.57
C LYS A 39 -6.94 7.18 24.52
N ILE A 40 -7.31 5.97 24.94
CA ILE A 40 -8.39 5.73 25.89
C ILE A 40 -8.06 6.35 27.26
N VAL A 41 -6.85 6.09 27.78
CA VAL A 41 -6.40 6.60 29.08
C VAL A 41 -6.32 8.12 29.07
N THR A 42 -5.72 8.72 28.05
CA THR A 42 -5.65 10.18 27.90
C THR A 42 -7.05 10.80 27.84
N SER A 43 -7.98 10.22 27.08
CA SER A 43 -9.37 10.69 27.00
C SER A 43 -10.07 10.63 28.36
N PHE A 44 -9.92 9.50 29.08
CA PHE A 44 -10.49 9.32 30.41
C PHE A 44 -9.93 10.33 31.42
N ILE A 45 -8.62 10.50 31.46
CA ILE A 45 -7.94 11.46 32.35
C ILE A 45 -8.47 12.87 32.08
N ILE A 46 -8.56 13.30 30.83
CA ILE A 46 -9.02 14.65 30.49
C ILE A 46 -10.48 14.85 30.84
N LEU A 47 -11.36 13.87 30.56
CA LEU A 47 -12.76 13.93 30.96
C LEU A 47 -12.92 14.03 32.48
N PHE A 48 -12.05 13.34 33.23
CA PHE A 48 -12.03 13.39 34.68
C PHE A 48 -11.54 14.76 35.21
N LEU A 49 -10.39 15.24 34.73
CA LEU A 49 -9.79 16.51 35.15
C LEU A 49 -10.71 17.69 34.83
N THR A 50 -11.32 17.68 33.66
CA THR A 50 -12.17 18.78 33.19
C THR A 50 -13.62 18.66 33.67
N ARG A 51 -13.98 17.64 34.46
CA ARG A 51 -15.39 17.29 34.78
C ARG A 51 -16.24 18.48 35.24
N ASN A 52 -15.68 19.34 36.09
CA ASN A 52 -16.39 20.47 36.70
C ASN A 52 -16.34 21.76 35.87
N GLU A 53 -15.50 21.81 34.85
CA GLU A 53 -15.38 22.97 33.96
C GLU A 53 -16.60 23.06 33.03
N LYS A 54 -17.09 24.26 32.75
CA LYS A 54 -18.17 24.46 31.77
C LYS A 54 -17.55 24.93 30.46
N CYS A 55 -18.01 24.35 29.36
CA CYS A 55 -17.63 24.74 28.00
C CYS A 55 -18.91 24.99 27.22
N GLU A 56 -18.96 26.06 26.43
CA GLU A 56 -20.13 26.42 25.62
C GLU A 56 -20.41 25.39 24.52
N VAL A 57 -19.36 24.70 24.07
CA VAL A 57 -19.40 23.71 23.00
C VAL A 57 -19.25 22.28 23.56
N PRO A 58 -19.93 21.27 23.00
CA PRO A 58 -19.91 19.89 23.50
C PRO A 58 -18.61 19.11 23.22
N LEU A 59 -17.43 19.70 23.45
CA LEU A 59 -16.13 19.03 23.28
C LEU A 59 -15.93 17.83 24.23
N LYS A 60 -16.55 17.87 25.42
CA LYS A 60 -16.58 16.72 26.32
C LYS A 60 -17.37 15.54 25.74
N LEU A 61 -18.48 15.83 25.06
CA LEU A 61 -19.26 14.82 24.35
C LEU A 61 -18.43 14.20 23.23
N PHE A 62 -17.69 15.03 22.49
CA PHE A 62 -16.73 14.55 21.49
C PHE A 62 -15.76 13.53 22.08
N LEU A 63 -15.04 13.87 23.16
CA LEU A 63 -14.07 12.97 23.79
C LEU A 63 -14.72 11.72 24.38
N LEU A 64 -15.92 11.82 24.96
CA LEU A 64 -16.63 10.67 25.52
C LEU A 64 -16.99 9.67 24.42
N VAL A 65 -17.62 10.13 23.34
CA VAL A 65 -17.99 9.26 22.22
C VAL A 65 -16.75 8.70 21.53
N TYR A 66 -15.71 9.54 21.35
CA TYR A 66 -14.41 9.11 20.83
C TYR A 66 -13.80 7.98 21.67
N MET A 67 -13.83 8.11 22.99
CA MET A 67 -13.33 7.10 23.93
C MET A 67 -14.11 5.79 23.79
N VAL A 68 -15.45 5.85 23.75
CA VAL A 68 -16.32 4.66 23.57
C VAL A 68 -16.04 3.95 22.25
N ILE A 69 -15.95 4.70 21.14
CA ILE A 69 -15.61 4.14 19.82
C ILE A 69 -14.21 3.52 19.84
N THR A 70 -13.25 4.17 20.50
CA THR A 70 -11.86 3.67 20.60
C THR A 70 -11.80 2.39 21.44
N ILE A 71 -12.59 2.27 22.51
CA ILE A 71 -12.73 1.03 23.29
C ILE A 71 -13.31 -0.09 22.42
N ALA A 72 -14.38 0.18 21.66
CA ALA A 72 -14.97 -0.80 20.74
C ALA A 72 -13.94 -1.26 19.69
N LYS A 73 -13.19 -0.32 19.09
CA LYS A 73 -12.10 -0.62 18.15
C LYS A 73 -10.98 -1.43 18.79
N PHE A 74 -10.62 -1.14 20.04
CA PHE A 74 -9.62 -1.92 20.75
C PHE A 74 -10.10 -3.36 21.00
N GLY A 75 -11.37 -3.54 21.36
CA GLY A 75 -11.99 -4.87 21.47
C GLY A 75 -11.90 -5.67 20.17
N ILE A 76 -12.33 -5.07 19.05
CA ILE A 76 -12.25 -5.68 17.71
C ILE A 76 -10.79 -6.00 17.34
N PHE A 77 -9.88 -5.04 17.56
CA PHE A 77 -8.46 -5.21 17.29
C PHE A 77 -7.88 -6.39 18.07
N MET A 78 -8.20 -6.51 19.36
CA MET A 78 -7.77 -7.64 20.18
C MET A 78 -8.39 -8.95 19.68
N SER A 79 -9.69 -8.99 19.37
CA SER A 79 -10.33 -10.18 18.82
C SER A 79 -9.69 -10.65 17.51
N LYS A 80 -9.28 -9.72 16.63
CA LYS A 80 -8.60 -10.03 15.36
C LYS A 80 -7.15 -10.50 15.54
N ASN A 81 -6.43 -9.90 16.49
CA ASN A 81 -4.97 -10.08 16.60
C ASN A 81 -4.52 -11.01 17.73
N LEU A 82 -5.39 -11.36 18.69
CA LEU A 82 -5.04 -12.31 19.75
C LEU A 82 -4.62 -13.69 19.23
N PRO A 83 -5.24 -14.26 18.17
CA PRO A 83 -4.77 -15.51 17.56
C PRO A 83 -3.36 -15.40 16.96
N PHE A 84 -2.97 -14.22 16.49
CA PHE A 84 -1.69 -13.97 15.83
C PHE A 84 -0.48 -14.22 16.74
N PHE A 85 -0.64 -14.04 18.06
CA PHE A 85 0.43 -14.34 19.01
C PHE A 85 0.67 -15.83 19.19
N ARG A 86 -0.35 -16.66 18.98
CA ARG A 86 -0.29 -18.13 19.09
C ARG A 86 0.25 -18.80 17.83
N ILE A 87 0.03 -18.19 16.66
CA ILE A 87 0.43 -18.75 15.37
C ILE A 87 1.95 -18.64 15.16
N SER A 88 2.54 -19.70 14.59
CA SER A 88 3.95 -19.79 14.20
C SER A 88 4.18 -19.59 12.69
N ARG A 89 3.13 -19.70 11.85
CA ARG A 89 3.20 -19.53 10.39
C ARG A 89 1.97 -18.81 9.81
N ILE A 90 2.20 -17.79 8.97
CA ILE A 90 1.17 -16.90 8.37
C ILE A 90 0.01 -17.62 7.64
N PRO A 91 0.19 -18.73 6.90
CA PRO A 91 -0.88 -19.39 6.14
C PRO A 91 -2.05 -19.95 6.96
N GLU A 92 -1.92 -20.04 8.29
CA GLU A 92 -3.00 -20.51 9.17
C GLU A 92 -3.99 -19.39 9.58
N TYR A 93 -3.70 -18.13 9.23
CA TYR A 93 -4.58 -17.03 9.59
C TYR A 93 -5.82 -16.98 8.69
N ARG A 94 -6.99 -17.24 9.26
CA ARG A 94 -8.29 -17.05 8.61
C ARG A 94 -8.99 -15.83 9.23
N GLU A 95 -9.17 -14.78 8.44
CA GLU A 95 -9.89 -13.59 8.88
C GLU A 95 -11.40 -13.86 8.96
N ASN A 96 -12.06 -13.29 9.99
CA ASN A 96 -13.50 -13.35 10.13
C ASN A 96 -14.15 -12.14 9.43
N THR A 97 -14.91 -12.40 8.36
CA THR A 97 -15.54 -11.39 7.51
C THR A 97 -16.51 -10.50 8.26
N ASP A 98 -17.26 -11.03 9.23
CA ASP A 98 -18.26 -10.27 9.99
C ASP A 98 -17.59 -9.24 10.90
N ILE A 99 -16.47 -9.62 11.52
CA ILE A 99 -15.65 -8.73 12.34
C ILE A 99 -15.02 -7.63 11.49
N THR A 100 -14.60 -7.96 10.26
CA THR A 100 -14.05 -6.97 9.30
C THR A 100 -15.10 -5.97 8.84
N LEU A 101 -16.29 -6.45 8.47
CA LEU A 101 -17.42 -5.60 8.11
C LEU A 101 -17.73 -4.61 9.24
N PHE A 102 -17.85 -5.11 10.47
CA PHE A 102 -18.12 -4.27 11.63
C PHE A 102 -16.99 -3.26 11.91
N SER A 103 -15.72 -3.68 11.78
CA SER A 103 -14.57 -2.77 11.90
C SER A 103 -14.64 -1.61 10.92
N ASN A 104 -14.93 -1.90 9.65
CA ASN A 104 -15.03 -0.89 8.60
C ASN A 104 -16.19 0.09 8.86
N PHE A 105 -17.32 -0.41 9.35
CA PHE A 105 -18.45 0.43 9.75
C PHE A 105 -18.08 1.39 10.89
N ILE A 106 -17.39 0.90 11.92
CA ILE A 106 -16.92 1.72 13.04
C ILE A 106 -15.87 2.76 12.58
N GLU A 107 -15.06 2.45 11.56
CA GLU A 107 -14.16 3.41 10.93
C GLU A 107 -14.89 4.55 10.22
N ALA A 108 -15.94 4.24 9.45
CA ALA A 108 -16.76 5.25 8.81
C ALA A 108 -17.47 6.15 9.84
N LEU A 109 -18.02 5.58 10.90
CA LEU A 109 -18.61 6.34 12.00
C LEU A 109 -17.59 7.25 12.70
N LEU A 110 -16.35 6.79 12.88
CA LEU A 110 -15.30 7.60 13.50
C LEU A 110 -14.90 8.78 12.60
N LEU A 111 -14.83 8.58 11.29
CA LEU A 111 -14.57 9.68 10.34
C LEU A 111 -15.68 10.73 10.41
N PHE A 112 -16.93 10.30 10.40
CA PHE A 112 -18.07 11.19 10.60
C PHE A 112 -17.98 11.96 11.93
N TRP A 113 -17.58 11.27 13.01
CA TRP A 113 -17.39 11.91 14.30
C TRP A 113 -16.25 12.95 14.30
N TYR A 114 -15.15 12.70 13.58
CA TYR A 114 -14.09 13.69 13.41
C TYR A 114 -14.56 14.95 12.67
N LEU A 115 -15.45 14.82 11.67
CA LEU A 115 -16.04 15.98 10.99
C LEU A 115 -16.89 16.82 11.95
N ILE A 116 -17.70 16.17 12.79
CA ILE A 116 -18.47 16.86 13.84
C ILE A 116 -17.53 17.55 14.83
N GLY A 117 -16.48 16.86 15.27
CA GLY A 117 -15.47 17.40 16.17
C GLY A 117 -14.76 18.62 15.57
N PHE A 118 -14.40 18.57 14.30
CA PHE A 118 -13.82 19.71 13.58
C PHE A 118 -14.79 20.89 13.53
N ASN A 119 -16.07 20.66 13.20
CA ASN A 119 -17.09 21.70 13.20
C ASN A 119 -17.22 22.37 14.59
N TRP A 120 -17.24 21.59 15.66
CA TRP A 120 -17.27 22.12 17.04
C TRP A 120 -15.99 22.87 17.44
N ILE A 121 -14.82 22.46 16.95
CA ILE A 121 -13.57 23.20 17.16
C ILE A 121 -13.66 24.58 16.49
N GLN A 122 -14.20 24.66 15.27
CA GLN A 122 -14.32 25.92 14.52
C GLN A 122 -15.34 26.88 15.14
N GLU A 123 -16.43 26.37 15.70
CA GLU A 123 -17.46 27.18 16.36
C GLU A 123 -16.96 27.82 17.68
N CYS A 124 -15.88 27.29 18.27
CA CYS A 124 -15.44 27.78 19.57
C CYS A 124 -14.38 28.89 19.47
N GLU A 125 -14.76 30.12 19.83
CA GLU A 125 -13.85 31.27 19.83
C GLU A 125 -12.83 31.26 20.99
N ASN A 126 -13.26 30.86 22.20
CA ASN A 126 -12.47 31.06 23.44
C ASN A 126 -12.09 29.75 24.19
N CYS A 127 -12.31 28.58 23.58
CA CYS A 127 -12.01 27.28 24.22
C CYS A 127 -10.51 27.07 24.50
N ASN A 128 -9.65 27.62 23.65
CA ASN A 128 -8.19 27.53 23.76
C ASN A 128 -7.64 28.19 25.04
N VAL A 129 -8.32 29.22 25.56
CA VAL A 129 -7.97 29.91 26.81
C VAL A 129 -8.75 29.35 27.99
N ALA A 130 -10.06 29.12 27.83
CA ALA A 130 -10.91 28.66 28.91
C ALA A 130 -10.56 27.25 29.40
N ASN A 131 -10.36 26.31 28.48
CA ASN A 131 -10.06 24.91 28.79
C ASN A 131 -9.00 24.36 27.81
N PRO A 132 -7.73 24.80 27.93
CA PRO A 132 -6.68 24.50 26.95
C PRO A 132 -6.44 22.99 26.80
N LEU A 133 -6.46 22.24 27.90
CA LEU A 133 -6.21 20.80 27.87
C LEU A 133 -7.26 20.05 27.03
N LEU A 134 -8.54 20.39 27.21
CA LEU A 134 -9.66 19.81 26.47
C LEU A 134 -9.59 20.19 25.00
N TYR A 135 -9.35 21.46 24.71
CA TYR A 135 -9.29 22.00 23.35
C TYR A 135 -8.16 21.38 22.54
N TYR A 136 -6.91 21.47 23.01
CA TYR A 136 -5.75 20.98 22.25
C TYR A 136 -5.76 19.46 22.08
N THR A 137 -6.23 18.71 23.07
CA THR A 137 -6.36 17.25 22.89
C THR A 137 -7.38 16.91 21.81
N THR A 138 -8.52 17.61 21.79
CA THR A 138 -9.56 17.42 20.76
C THR A 138 -9.00 17.77 19.38
N VAL A 139 -8.27 18.89 19.26
CA VAL A 139 -7.57 19.28 18.03
C VAL A 139 -6.58 18.20 17.57
N VAL A 140 -5.75 17.68 18.47
CA VAL A 140 -4.77 16.62 18.14
C VAL A 140 -5.46 15.34 17.68
N PHE A 141 -6.52 14.89 18.35
CA PHE A 141 -7.23 13.68 17.95
C PHE A 141 -7.95 13.82 16.61
N VAL A 142 -8.60 14.98 16.36
CA VAL A 142 -9.23 15.28 15.06
C VAL A 142 -8.17 15.38 13.95
N GLY A 143 -7.07 16.08 14.20
CA GLY A 143 -5.98 16.25 13.23
C GLY A 143 -5.31 14.93 12.87
N LEU A 144 -4.91 14.12 13.86
CA LEU A 144 -4.37 12.77 13.62
C LEU A 144 -5.39 11.86 12.92
N GLY A 145 -6.68 12.04 13.21
CA GLY A 145 -7.78 11.38 12.52
C GLY A 145 -7.76 11.66 11.02
N PHE A 146 -7.79 12.94 10.62
CA PHE A 146 -7.74 13.32 9.21
C PHE A 146 -6.45 12.87 8.52
N VAL A 147 -5.29 13.00 9.17
CA VAL A 147 -4.02 12.52 8.61
C VAL A 147 -4.06 11.02 8.32
N ALA A 148 -4.62 10.22 9.23
CA ALA A 148 -4.73 8.77 9.04
C ALA A 148 -5.62 8.38 7.84
N PHE A 149 -6.63 9.18 7.50
CA PHE A 149 -7.51 8.94 6.35
C PHE A 149 -6.98 9.55 5.04
N ILE A 150 -6.34 10.72 5.10
CA ILE A 150 -5.86 11.44 3.91
C ILE A 150 -4.52 10.86 3.43
N ALA A 151 -3.62 10.46 4.33
CA ALA A 151 -2.28 9.97 3.94
C ALA A 151 -2.32 8.76 2.99
N PRO A 152 -3.17 7.73 3.18
CA PRO A 152 -3.29 6.63 2.23
C PRO A 152 -3.80 7.07 0.85
N LEU A 153 -4.75 8.02 0.80
CA LEU A 153 -5.27 8.55 -0.45
C LEU A 153 -4.17 9.32 -1.22
N LEU A 154 -3.42 10.15 -0.51
CA LEU A 154 -2.27 10.85 -1.09
C LEU A 154 -1.20 9.87 -1.56
N ALA A 155 -0.91 8.81 -0.79
CA ALA A 155 0.05 7.78 -1.18
C ALA A 155 -0.38 7.04 -2.46
N ILE A 156 -1.68 6.74 -2.62
CA ILE A 156 -2.22 6.12 -3.84
C ILE A 156 -2.07 7.06 -5.03
N VAL A 157 -2.45 8.34 -4.88
CA VAL A 157 -2.32 9.33 -5.95
C VAL A 157 -0.85 9.51 -6.37
N LEU A 158 0.07 9.56 -5.39
CA LEU A 158 1.49 9.64 -5.65
C LEU A 158 2.02 8.36 -6.33
N LEU A 159 1.56 7.18 -5.92
CA LEU A 159 1.94 5.93 -6.58
C LEU A 159 1.45 5.87 -8.02
N LEU A 160 0.20 6.25 -8.27
CA LEU A 160 -0.35 6.30 -9.63
C LEU A 160 0.42 7.28 -10.49
N PHE A 161 0.75 8.46 -9.96
CA PHE A 161 1.61 9.43 -10.63
C PHE A 161 2.99 8.82 -10.92
N LEU A 162 3.67 8.24 -9.93
CA LEU A 162 4.98 7.61 -10.11
C LEU A 162 4.95 6.48 -11.14
N ILE A 163 3.91 5.65 -11.16
CA ILE A 163 3.74 4.58 -12.15
C ILE A 163 3.75 5.16 -13.57
N THR A 164 3.17 6.35 -13.80
CA THR A 164 3.24 6.99 -15.13
C THR A 164 4.64 7.46 -15.54
N PHE A 165 5.59 7.62 -14.60
CA PHE A 165 6.97 8.03 -14.89
C PHE A 165 7.95 6.84 -14.98
N VAL A 166 7.54 5.65 -14.54
CA VAL A 166 8.42 4.47 -14.53
C VAL A 166 8.30 3.76 -15.89
N LYS A 167 9.21 4.06 -16.82
CA LYS A 167 9.36 3.26 -18.05
C LYS A 167 9.85 1.85 -17.70
N PRO A 168 9.30 0.78 -18.31
CA PRO A 168 9.75 -0.57 -18.06
C PRO A 168 11.19 -0.77 -18.56
N LYS A 169 12.00 -1.48 -17.78
CA LYS A 169 13.36 -1.85 -18.19
C LYS A 169 13.30 -3.05 -19.13
N LEU A 170 13.45 -2.81 -20.43
CA LEU A 170 13.43 -3.84 -21.47
C LEU A 170 14.75 -4.61 -21.53
N GLN A 171 14.69 -5.89 -21.93
CA GLN A 171 15.87 -6.73 -22.10
C GLN A 171 16.64 -6.34 -23.36
N GLU A 172 17.94 -6.08 -23.22
CA GLU A 172 18.87 -5.87 -24.32
C GLU A 172 19.57 -7.19 -24.67
N VAL A 173 19.56 -7.57 -25.96
CA VAL A 173 20.22 -8.77 -26.48
C VAL A 173 21.15 -8.35 -27.61
N MET A 174 22.37 -8.89 -27.65
CA MET A 174 23.28 -8.69 -28.78
C MET A 174 23.01 -9.72 -29.88
N TYR A 175 22.80 -9.24 -31.10
CA TYR A 175 22.62 -10.11 -32.26
C TYR A 175 23.95 -10.77 -32.65
N LYS A 176 23.96 -12.10 -32.83
CA LYS A 176 25.20 -12.85 -33.09
C LYS A 176 25.35 -13.28 -34.55
N ASP A 177 24.33 -13.90 -35.14
CA ASP A 177 24.36 -14.40 -36.54
C ASP A 177 22.95 -14.84 -36.99
N GLN A 178 22.75 -14.99 -38.31
CA GLN A 178 21.54 -15.49 -38.96
C GLN A 178 21.26 -16.97 -38.65
N ASN A 179 22.25 -17.77 -38.28
CA ASN A 179 22.09 -19.23 -38.12
C ASN A 179 21.25 -19.73 -36.92
N ASP A 180 20.69 -18.85 -36.09
CA ASP A 180 20.05 -19.22 -34.80
C ASP A 180 18.54 -18.87 -34.70
N VAL A 181 17.92 -18.28 -35.73
CA VAL A 181 16.52 -17.81 -35.69
C VAL A 181 15.80 -18.17 -36.99
N SER A 182 14.46 -18.30 -37.00
CA SER A 182 13.68 -18.61 -38.22
C SER A 182 13.60 -17.43 -39.20
N ASP A 183 13.53 -17.75 -40.49
CA ASP A 183 13.75 -16.87 -41.67
C ASP A 183 13.00 -15.51 -41.68
N ASP A 184 11.85 -15.41 -41.00
CA ASP A 184 10.98 -14.23 -41.04
C ASP A 184 11.32 -13.13 -40.00
N THR A 185 12.42 -13.28 -39.24
CA THR A 185 12.68 -12.45 -38.04
C THR A 185 14.01 -11.69 -38.03
N TYR A 186 14.70 -11.55 -39.16
CA TYR A 186 16.05 -10.93 -39.21
C TYR A 186 16.11 -9.44 -39.53
N HIS A 187 14.99 -8.73 -39.53
CA HIS A 187 14.94 -7.31 -39.85
C HIS A 187 14.13 -6.53 -38.81
N CYS A 188 14.46 -5.25 -38.65
CA CYS A 188 13.74 -4.35 -37.78
C CYS A 188 12.50 -3.81 -38.50
N ALA A 189 11.31 -4.09 -37.99
CA ALA A 189 10.07 -3.60 -38.62
C ALA A 189 9.81 -2.08 -38.48
N ILE A 190 10.71 -1.34 -37.81
CA ILE A 190 10.63 0.13 -37.68
C ILE A 190 11.40 0.81 -38.82
N CYS A 191 12.67 0.43 -39.03
CA CYS A 191 13.51 1.00 -40.09
C CYS A 191 13.57 0.16 -41.37
N PHE A 192 13.03 -1.06 -41.35
CA PHE A 192 13.06 -2.06 -42.42
C PHE A 192 14.46 -2.57 -42.81
N ASP A 193 15.49 -2.30 -41.98
CA ASP A 193 16.85 -2.81 -42.19
C ASP A 193 17.10 -4.16 -41.51
N ASN A 194 18.02 -4.95 -42.08
CA ASN A 194 18.48 -6.22 -41.52
C ASN A 194 19.35 -6.03 -40.27
N TYR A 195 19.31 -7.00 -39.36
CA TYR A 195 20.19 -7.03 -38.20
C TYR A 195 21.63 -7.34 -38.56
N ILE A 196 22.57 -6.64 -37.91
CA ILE A 196 24.01 -6.79 -38.11
C ILE A 196 24.62 -7.42 -36.86
N PRO A 197 25.49 -8.45 -36.98
CA PRO A 197 26.20 -9.03 -35.84
C PRO A 197 26.88 -7.97 -34.96
N GLY A 198 26.68 -8.08 -33.65
CA GLY A 198 27.19 -7.14 -32.64
C GLY A 198 26.27 -5.96 -32.32
N ILE A 199 25.18 -5.76 -33.06
CA ILE A 199 24.20 -4.71 -32.73
C ILE A 199 23.32 -5.11 -31.55
N LYS A 200 22.88 -4.11 -30.78
CA LYS A 200 21.96 -4.30 -29.67
C LYS A 200 20.51 -4.25 -30.15
N LEU A 201 19.77 -5.28 -29.77
CA LEU A 201 18.34 -5.39 -29.96
C LEU A 201 17.64 -5.28 -28.61
N LYS A 202 16.46 -4.69 -28.61
CA LYS A 202 15.57 -4.68 -27.45
C LYS A 202 14.43 -5.66 -27.67
N LEU A 203 14.23 -6.54 -26.69
CA LEU A 203 13.17 -7.53 -26.68
C LEU A 203 12.00 -7.02 -25.83
N LEU A 204 10.81 -6.94 -26.43
CA LEU A 204 9.59 -6.58 -25.75
C LEU A 204 8.99 -7.79 -25.00
N PRO A 205 8.14 -7.57 -23.97
CA PRO A 205 7.47 -8.65 -23.25
C PRO A 205 6.63 -9.57 -24.16
N CYS A 206 6.13 -9.04 -25.27
CA CYS A 206 5.38 -9.78 -26.27
C CYS A 206 6.22 -10.74 -27.14
N GLY A 207 7.55 -10.74 -26.98
CA GLY A 207 8.49 -11.59 -27.71
C GLY A 207 9.08 -10.96 -28.99
N HIS A 208 8.62 -9.79 -29.42
CA HIS A 208 9.16 -9.09 -30.59
C HIS A 208 10.43 -8.29 -30.26
N HIS A 209 11.35 -8.21 -31.22
CA HIS A 209 12.62 -7.51 -31.10
C HIS A 209 12.80 -6.43 -32.17
N PHE A 210 13.56 -5.40 -31.83
CA PHE A 210 13.85 -4.24 -32.67
C PHE A 210 15.25 -3.71 -32.34
N HIS A 211 15.85 -2.91 -33.23
CA HIS A 211 17.04 -2.13 -32.87
C HIS A 211 16.75 -1.28 -31.63
N GLN A 212 17.71 -1.22 -30.71
CA GLN A 212 17.57 -0.46 -29.46
C GLN A 212 17.16 0.99 -29.72
N GLU A 213 17.84 1.67 -30.65
CA GLU A 213 17.57 3.07 -30.98
C GLU A 213 16.16 3.27 -31.57
N CYS A 214 15.79 2.44 -32.55
CA CYS A 214 14.49 2.55 -33.22
C CYS A 214 13.31 2.36 -32.25
N ILE A 215 13.41 1.40 -31.34
CA ILE A 215 12.32 1.14 -30.40
C ILE A 215 12.29 2.16 -29.27
N ASP A 216 13.44 2.72 -28.86
CA ASP A 216 13.46 3.79 -27.85
C ASP A 216 12.74 5.05 -28.33
N GLU A 217 12.99 5.46 -29.58
CA GLU A 217 12.24 6.58 -30.19
C GLU A 217 10.74 6.28 -30.31
N TRP A 218 10.38 5.04 -30.66
CA TRP A 218 8.98 4.65 -30.72
C TRP A 218 8.30 4.71 -29.34
N LEU A 219 8.99 4.23 -28.30
CA LEU A 219 8.51 4.20 -26.91
C LEU A 219 8.60 5.57 -26.20
N ASP A 220 9.16 6.59 -26.85
CA ASP A 220 8.99 7.99 -26.42
C ASP A 220 7.62 8.54 -26.84
N LEU A 221 6.98 7.93 -27.85
CA LEU A 221 5.69 8.37 -28.40
C LEU A 221 4.54 7.42 -28.06
N LYS A 222 4.79 6.10 -27.99
CA LYS A 222 3.76 5.06 -27.83
C LYS A 222 4.25 3.90 -26.96
N ASP A 223 3.48 3.51 -25.96
CA ASP A 223 3.79 2.36 -25.10
C ASP A 223 3.31 1.01 -25.67
N THR A 224 3.36 0.84 -27.00
CA THR A 224 2.82 -0.36 -27.68
C THR A 224 3.82 -0.96 -28.63
N CYS A 225 3.80 -2.28 -28.78
CA CYS A 225 4.61 -2.98 -29.77
C CYS A 225 4.22 -2.54 -31.20
N PRO A 226 5.18 -2.12 -32.06
CA PRO A 226 4.90 -1.78 -33.46
C PRO A 226 4.23 -2.90 -34.26
N LEU A 227 4.52 -4.17 -33.93
CA LEU A 227 4.05 -5.34 -34.66
C LEU A 227 2.67 -5.82 -34.20
N CYS A 228 2.50 -6.08 -32.89
CA CYS A 228 1.28 -6.67 -32.36
C CYS A 228 0.40 -5.71 -31.55
N LYS A 229 0.80 -4.45 -31.40
CA LYS A 229 0.10 -3.40 -30.65
C LYS A 229 -0.17 -3.67 -29.16
N ARG A 230 0.35 -4.77 -28.61
CA ARG A 230 0.31 -5.05 -27.17
C ARG A 230 1.06 -3.98 -26.39
N ASN A 231 0.51 -3.58 -25.25
CA ASN A 231 1.13 -2.61 -24.35
C ASN A 231 2.40 -3.21 -23.73
N ILE A 232 3.45 -2.41 -23.55
CA ILE A 232 4.71 -2.88 -22.94
C ILE A 232 4.70 -2.83 -21.41
N ASN A 233 3.68 -2.20 -20.81
CA ASN A 233 3.52 -2.13 -19.36
C ASN A 233 3.00 -3.47 -18.82
N LEU A 234 3.75 -4.06 -17.89
CA LEU A 234 3.43 -5.33 -17.24
C LEU A 234 2.10 -5.33 -16.47
N LEU A 235 1.55 -4.15 -16.15
CA LEU A 235 0.22 -4.04 -15.54
C LEU A 235 -0.91 -4.37 -16.53
N TYR A 236 -0.67 -4.27 -17.84
CA TYR A 236 -1.68 -4.55 -18.85
C TYR A 236 -2.08 -6.03 -18.86
N ASP A 237 -1.12 -6.93 -18.71
CA ASP A 237 -1.37 -8.39 -18.68
C ASP A 237 -2.20 -8.84 -17.46
N LEU A 238 -2.28 -8.01 -16.40
CA LEU A 238 -3.15 -8.27 -15.24
C LEU A 238 -4.61 -7.85 -15.46
N ILE A 239 -4.86 -6.92 -16.40
CA ILE A 239 -6.18 -6.34 -16.66
C ILE A 239 -6.86 -7.08 -17.81
N ASP A 240 -6.12 -7.31 -18.90
CA ASP A 240 -6.57 -8.04 -20.08
C ASP A 240 -5.66 -9.27 -20.28
N PRO A 241 -6.00 -10.45 -19.73
CA PRO A 241 -5.25 -11.66 -20.02
C PRO A 241 -5.34 -11.94 -21.53
N PRO A 242 -4.23 -12.37 -22.19
CA PRO A 242 -4.27 -12.64 -23.62
C PRO A 242 -5.32 -13.72 -23.91
N GLU A 243 -6.30 -13.37 -24.76
CA GLU A 243 -7.14 -14.38 -25.43
C GLU A 243 -6.18 -15.28 -26.22
N TYR A 244 -5.99 -16.50 -25.74
CA TYR A 244 -5.38 -17.54 -26.54
C TYR A 244 -6.40 -17.91 -27.62
N ASP A 245 -6.19 -17.43 -28.84
CA ASP A 245 -6.82 -18.01 -30.02
C ASP A 245 -6.34 -19.48 -30.12
N VAL A 246 -7.27 -20.40 -29.88
CA VAL A 246 -7.12 -21.86 -30.02
C VAL A 246 -7.39 -22.28 -31.46
#